data_AF-A0A0R2NVY2-F1
#
_entry.id   AF-A0A0R2NVY2-F1
#
_cell.length_a   1.000
_cell.length_b   1.000
_cell.length_c   1.000
_cell.angle_alpha   90.00
_cell.angle_beta   90.00
_cell.angle_gamma   90.00
#
_symmetry.space_group_name_H-M   'P 1'
#
loop_
_entity.id
_entity.type
_entity.pdbx_description
1 polymer ?
#
loop_
_entity_poly.entity_id
_entity_poly.type
_entity_poly.pdbx_seq_one_letter_code
_entity_poly.pdbx_strand_id
1 'polypeptide(L)'
;MTLKNVKPSLNKIIKSLAVTQDSREFLLKNTREIIILCSKSIIAVHKGELTIAKNNLKQADALLKKYKKKATGQLRRYLITPEQEFVEAACLIAIVEKKDIPSDTKLAVMPESYVLGLLDCVGELKRRVFDEMRIGNIDEAIRFFEIMEGLYLQLYTFSLYDKVVKEARRKIDVNRILVDDVRSAITEEKRRTELIKALEKLQK
;
A
#
# COMPACT_ATOMS: atom_id res chain seq x y z
N MET A 1 -45.99 31.98 18.60
CA MET A 1 -46.07 30.58 18.13
C MET A 1 -45.03 30.22 17.05
N THR A 2 -43.91 30.95 16.93
CA THR A 2 -43.00 30.82 15.77
C THR A 2 -41.90 29.75 15.94
N LEU A 3 -41.62 29.31 17.17
CA LEU A 3 -40.49 28.42 17.49
C LEU A 3 -40.89 26.98 17.89
N LYS A 4 -42.18 26.63 17.84
CA LYS A 4 -42.70 25.34 18.33
C LYS A 4 -42.03 24.13 17.64
N ASN A 5 -41.68 24.27 16.37
CA ASN A 5 -41.03 23.22 15.58
C ASN A 5 -39.50 23.29 15.60
N VAL A 6 -38.93 24.40 16.09
CA VAL A 6 -37.47 24.62 16.11
C VAL A 6 -36.82 23.76 17.19
N LYS A 7 -37.36 23.75 18.42
CA LYS A 7 -36.75 22.99 19.53
C LYS A 7 -36.67 21.47 19.26
N PRO A 8 -37.70 20.77 18.78
CA PRO A 8 -37.59 19.37 18.40
C PRO A 8 -36.59 19.12 17.26
N SER A 9 -36.55 20.01 16.26
CA SER A 9 -35.62 19.91 15.13
C SER A 9 -34.18 20.04 15.58
N LEU A 10 -33.87 21.05 16.42
CA LEU A 10 -32.53 21.25 16.98
C LEU A 10 -32.11 20.05 17.85
N ASN A 11 -33.00 19.50 18.67
CA ASN A 11 -32.70 18.31 19.47
C ASN A 11 -32.36 17.09 18.61
N LYS A 12 -33.06 16.89 17.48
CA LYS A 12 -32.74 15.82 16.53
C LYS A 12 -31.36 16.04 15.90
N ILE A 13 -31.05 17.28 15.51
CA ILE A 13 -29.75 17.65 14.93
C ILE A 13 -28.62 17.42 15.95
N ILE A 14 -28.77 17.88 17.19
CA ILE A 14 -27.77 17.68 18.27
C ILE A 14 -27.43 16.20 18.44
N LYS A 15 -28.45 15.32 18.49
CA LYS A 15 -28.23 13.87 18.60
C LYS A 15 -27.44 13.32 17.42
N SER A 16 -27.77 13.74 16.20
CA SER A 16 -27.04 13.32 14.99
C SER A 16 -25.59 13.81 14.96
N LEU A 17 -25.35 15.05 15.41
CA LEU A 17 -24.01 15.64 15.47
C LEU A 17 -23.15 14.97 16.54
N ALA A 18 -23.73 14.64 17.70
CA ALA A 18 -23.03 13.90 18.77
C ALA A 18 -22.53 12.54 18.27
N VAL A 19 -23.39 11.75 17.60
CA VAL A 19 -23.00 10.46 17.02
C VAL A 19 -21.87 10.60 15.99
N THR A 20 -21.90 11.67 15.19
CA THR A 20 -20.86 11.97 14.20
C THR A 20 -19.54 12.35 14.86
N GLN A 21 -19.59 13.18 15.91
CA GLN A 21 -18.43 13.57 16.70
C GLN A 21 -17.76 12.36 17.37
N ASP A 22 -18.55 11.51 18.03
CA ASP A 22 -18.06 10.30 18.69
C ASP A 22 -17.38 9.35 17.71
N SER A 23 -17.98 9.18 16.52
CA SER A 23 -17.42 8.35 15.45
C SER A 23 -16.11 8.92 14.92
N ARG A 24 -16.03 10.24 14.75
CA ARG A 24 -14.82 10.94 14.31
C ARG A 24 -13.69 10.79 15.33
N GLU A 25 -13.94 11.02 16.61
CA GLU A 25 -12.94 10.89 17.68
C GLU A 25 -12.44 9.45 17.79
N PHE A 26 -13.35 8.48 17.69
CA PHE A 26 -12.99 7.07 17.64
C PHE A 26 -12.04 6.77 16.48
N LEU A 27 -12.35 7.22 15.26
CA LEU A 27 -11.51 6.94 14.09
C LEU A 27 -10.13 7.58 14.21
N LEU A 28 -10.06 8.85 14.65
CA LEU A 28 -8.79 9.56 14.85
C LEU A 28 -7.88 8.86 15.88
N LYS A 29 -8.46 8.34 16.95
CA LYS A 29 -7.69 7.69 18.02
C LYS A 29 -7.19 6.30 17.63
N ASN A 30 -7.99 5.52 16.90
CA ASN A 30 -7.76 4.09 16.75
C ASN A 30 -7.15 3.68 15.39
N THR A 31 -7.26 4.50 14.35
CA THR A 31 -6.75 4.15 13.00
C THR A 31 -5.23 3.99 12.94
N ARG A 32 -4.48 4.66 13.83
CA ARG A 32 -3.02 4.54 13.93
C ARG A 32 -2.54 3.11 14.21
N GLU A 33 -3.33 2.31 14.91
CA GLU A 33 -3.01 0.91 15.20
C GLU A 33 -2.92 0.06 13.91
N ILE A 34 -3.81 0.31 12.95
CA ILE A 34 -3.78 -0.36 11.64
C ILE A 34 -2.47 -0.05 10.91
N ILE A 35 -2.08 1.22 10.89
CA ILE A 35 -0.83 1.67 10.23
C ILE A 35 0.36 0.94 10.86
N ILE A 36 0.44 0.90 12.20
CA ILE A 36 1.51 0.20 12.92
C ILE A 36 1.55 -1.29 12.56
N LEU A 37 0.39 -1.97 12.49
CA LEU A 37 0.31 -3.38 12.10
C LEU A 37 0.78 -3.58 10.64
N CYS A 38 0.43 -2.69 9.73
CA CYS A 38 0.85 -2.74 8.33
C CYS A 38 2.37 -2.54 8.21
N SER A 39 2.94 -1.53 8.87
CA SER A 39 4.40 -1.34 8.90
C SER A 39 5.13 -2.55 9.50
N LYS A 40 4.61 -3.13 10.59
CA LYS A 40 5.17 -4.38 11.15
C LYS A 40 5.07 -5.55 10.17
N SER A 41 4.00 -5.62 9.39
CA SER A 41 3.82 -6.62 8.35
C SER A 41 4.88 -6.47 7.25
N ILE A 42 5.06 -5.26 6.72
CA ILE A 42 6.06 -4.97 5.67
C ILE A 42 7.48 -5.28 6.18
N ILE A 43 7.83 -4.83 7.39
CA ILE A 43 9.13 -5.13 8.00
C ILE A 43 9.35 -6.65 8.12
N ALA A 44 8.33 -7.41 8.54
CA ALA A 44 8.42 -8.86 8.66
C ALA A 44 8.60 -9.53 7.29
N VAL A 45 7.96 -9.03 6.22
CA VAL A 45 8.20 -9.53 4.85
C VAL A 45 9.67 -9.40 4.46
N HIS A 46 10.27 -8.23 4.67
CA HIS A 46 11.69 -7.99 4.34
C HIS A 46 12.67 -8.81 5.19
N LYS A 47 12.25 -9.27 6.37
CA LYS A 47 13.01 -10.20 7.21
C LYS A 47 12.81 -11.68 6.83
N GLY A 48 11.96 -11.99 5.86
CA GLY A 48 11.57 -13.36 5.52
C GLY A 48 10.59 -13.99 6.52
N GLU A 49 10.05 -13.22 7.47
CA GLU A 49 9.15 -13.68 8.52
C GLU A 49 7.67 -13.68 8.06
N LEU A 50 7.36 -14.41 6.97
CA LEU A 50 6.05 -14.36 6.32
C LEU A 50 4.86 -14.73 7.23
N THR A 51 5.06 -15.66 8.16
CA THR A 51 4.02 -16.04 9.14
C THR A 51 3.66 -14.85 10.03
N ILE A 52 4.66 -14.10 10.50
CA ILE A 52 4.46 -12.90 11.33
C ILE A 52 3.80 -11.79 10.50
N ALA A 53 4.26 -11.58 9.26
CA ALA A 53 3.68 -10.62 8.35
C ALA A 53 2.17 -10.86 8.14
N LYS A 54 1.79 -12.09 7.79
CA LYS A 54 0.40 -12.47 7.56
C LYS A 54 -0.47 -12.35 8.80
N ASN A 55 0.08 -12.65 9.98
CA ASN A 55 -0.64 -12.47 11.25
C ASN A 55 -0.92 -10.98 11.54
N ASN A 56 0.07 -10.11 11.32
CA ASN A 56 -0.10 -8.66 11.46
C ASN A 56 -1.13 -8.12 10.46
N LEU A 57 -1.04 -8.54 9.18
CA LEU A 57 -2.01 -8.15 8.16
C LEU A 57 -3.44 -8.61 8.51
N LYS A 58 -3.61 -9.82 9.04
CA LYS A 58 -4.91 -10.35 9.47
C LYS A 58 -5.50 -9.52 10.62
N GLN A 59 -4.67 -9.09 11.58
CA GLN A 59 -5.11 -8.19 12.65
C GLN A 59 -5.52 -6.82 12.09
N ALA A 60 -4.74 -6.27 11.16
CA ALA A 60 -5.06 -5.01 10.48
C ALA A 60 -6.40 -5.09 9.73
N ASP A 61 -6.66 -6.18 8.99
CA ASP A 61 -7.92 -6.43 8.29
C ASP A 61 -9.12 -6.48 9.25
N ALA A 62 -8.97 -7.16 10.39
CA ALA A 62 -10.02 -7.24 11.41
C ALA A 62 -10.36 -5.85 11.98
N LEU A 63 -9.35 -5.03 12.26
CA LEU A 63 -9.54 -3.65 12.73
C LEU A 63 -10.16 -2.77 11.64
N LEU A 64 -9.71 -2.86 10.39
CA LEU A 64 -10.29 -2.13 9.26
C LEU A 64 -11.77 -2.45 9.09
N LYS A 65 -12.15 -3.72 9.11
CA LYS A 65 -13.56 -4.16 9.03
C LYS A 65 -14.39 -3.59 10.19
N LYS A 66 -13.83 -3.53 11.39
CA LYS A 66 -14.48 -2.91 12.56
C LYS A 66 -14.64 -1.40 12.39
N TYR A 67 -13.62 -0.71 11.90
CA TYR A 67 -13.61 0.76 11.82
C TYR A 67 -14.42 1.29 10.62
N LYS A 68 -14.48 0.53 9.52
CA LYS A 68 -15.37 0.81 8.37
C LYS A 68 -16.83 0.99 8.78
N LYS A 69 -17.31 0.21 9.76
CA LYS A 69 -18.69 0.35 10.29
C LYS A 69 -18.96 1.71 10.95
N LYS A 70 -17.90 2.39 11.44
CA LYS A 70 -17.98 3.73 12.06
C LYS A 70 -17.62 4.86 11.09
N ALA A 71 -17.03 4.55 9.94
CA ALA A 71 -16.63 5.51 8.94
C ALA A 71 -17.73 5.64 7.86
N THR A 72 -18.83 6.30 8.19
CA THR A 72 -19.95 6.54 7.26
C THR A 72 -19.89 7.93 6.65
N GLY A 73 -20.46 8.09 5.44
CA GLY A 73 -20.48 9.36 4.72
C GLY A 73 -19.09 9.99 4.62
N GLN A 74 -18.98 11.25 5.05
CA GLN A 74 -17.74 12.02 4.98
C GLN A 74 -16.62 11.48 5.89
N LEU A 75 -16.92 10.63 6.89
CA LEU A 75 -15.93 10.07 7.80
C LEU A 75 -15.07 8.98 7.15
N ARG A 76 -15.46 8.46 5.97
CA ARG A 76 -14.66 7.50 5.19
C ARG A 76 -13.24 7.97 4.90
N ARG A 77 -13.05 9.28 4.73
CA ARG A 77 -11.73 9.89 4.50
C ARG A 77 -10.69 9.55 5.59
N TYR A 78 -11.13 9.27 6.82
CA TYR A 78 -10.23 8.90 7.92
C TYR A 78 -9.65 7.49 7.76
N LEU A 79 -10.17 6.70 6.82
CA LEU A 79 -9.66 5.37 6.49
C LEU A 79 -8.74 5.37 5.27
N ILE A 80 -8.56 6.49 4.56
CA ILE A 80 -7.76 6.52 3.33
C ILE A 80 -6.33 6.01 3.58
N THR A 81 -5.63 6.63 4.53
CA THR A 81 -4.25 6.26 4.88
C THR A 81 -4.14 4.85 5.49
N PRO A 82 -4.97 4.44 6.47
CA PRO A 82 -4.96 3.07 6.96
C PRO A 82 -5.22 2.00 5.88
N GLU A 83 -6.13 2.28 4.94
CA GLU A 83 -6.41 1.36 3.83
C GLU A 83 -5.27 1.33 2.80
N GLN A 84 -4.63 2.46 2.54
CA GLN A 84 -3.45 2.55 1.66
C GLN A 84 -2.30 1.68 2.19
N GLU A 85 -1.96 1.82 3.48
CA GLU A 85 -0.93 1.01 4.15
C GLU A 85 -1.28 -0.48 4.16
N PHE A 86 -2.57 -0.79 4.33
CA PHE A 86 -3.06 -2.17 4.27
C PHE A 86 -2.95 -2.77 2.88
N VAL A 87 -3.27 -2.00 1.83
CA VAL A 87 -3.11 -2.42 0.44
C VAL A 87 -1.64 -2.69 0.14
N GLU A 88 -0.75 -1.76 0.48
CA GLU A 88 0.69 -1.94 0.31
C GLU A 88 1.19 -3.25 0.95
N ALA A 89 0.87 -3.46 2.23
CA ALA A 89 1.27 -4.68 2.94
C ALA A 89 0.68 -5.96 2.33
N ALA A 90 -0.59 -5.93 1.92
CA ALA A 90 -1.27 -7.07 1.32
C ALA A 90 -0.70 -7.44 -0.06
N CYS A 91 -0.45 -6.43 -0.90
CA CYS A 91 0.12 -6.59 -2.23
C CYS A 91 1.57 -7.10 -2.13
N LEU A 92 2.39 -6.54 -1.23
CA LEU A 92 3.75 -6.99 -1.01
C LEU A 92 3.81 -8.46 -0.58
N ILE A 93 2.95 -8.88 0.37
CA ILE A 93 2.85 -10.30 0.77
C ILE A 93 2.48 -11.19 -0.43
N ALA A 94 1.48 -10.80 -1.21
CA ALA A 94 1.05 -11.59 -2.36
C ALA A 94 2.18 -11.76 -3.39
N ILE A 95 2.90 -10.68 -3.71
CA ILE A 95 4.00 -10.69 -4.67
C ILE A 95 5.17 -11.56 -4.20
N VAL A 96 5.51 -11.52 -2.90
CA VAL A 96 6.56 -12.38 -2.31
C VAL A 96 6.12 -13.85 -2.27
N GLU A 97 4.85 -14.12 -1.98
CA GLU A 97 4.27 -15.47 -2.05
C GLU A 97 4.03 -15.97 -3.50
N LYS A 98 4.44 -15.19 -4.52
CA LYS A 98 4.23 -15.49 -5.96
C LYS A 98 2.76 -15.74 -6.30
N LYS A 99 1.87 -14.95 -5.69
CA LYS A 99 0.42 -14.92 -5.93
C LYS A 99 0.04 -13.64 -6.66
N ASP A 100 -1.15 -13.68 -7.28
CA ASP A 100 -1.74 -12.49 -7.89
C ASP A 100 -2.01 -11.40 -6.86
N ILE A 101 -1.78 -10.16 -7.28
CA ILE A 101 -2.10 -8.97 -6.51
C ILE A 101 -3.62 -8.95 -6.27
N PRO A 102 -4.08 -8.85 -5.00
CA PRO A 102 -5.50 -8.87 -4.69
C PRO A 102 -6.18 -7.60 -5.19
N SER A 103 -7.39 -7.73 -5.77
CA SER A 103 -8.19 -6.58 -6.19
C SER A 103 -8.69 -5.73 -5.01
N ASP A 104 -9.04 -4.48 -5.29
CA ASP A 104 -9.70 -3.56 -4.36
C ASP A 104 -10.97 -4.18 -3.73
N THR A 105 -11.76 -4.89 -4.55
CA THR A 105 -12.97 -5.59 -4.11
C THR A 105 -12.67 -6.74 -3.15
N LYS A 106 -11.60 -7.50 -3.39
CA LYS A 106 -11.14 -8.59 -2.51
C LYS A 106 -10.62 -8.06 -1.18
N LEU A 107 -9.92 -6.92 -1.21
CA LEU A 107 -9.44 -6.22 -0.01
C LEU A 107 -10.57 -5.39 0.67
N ALA A 108 -11.70 -5.22 -0.01
CA ALA A 108 -12.85 -4.42 0.41
C ALA A 108 -12.48 -2.95 0.74
N VAL A 109 -11.49 -2.36 0.07
CA VAL A 109 -10.98 -0.99 0.32
C VAL A 109 -11.57 0.02 -0.67
N MET A 110 -11.37 1.32 -0.40
CA MET A 110 -11.74 2.39 -1.32
C MET A 110 -10.81 2.39 -2.56
N PRO A 111 -11.33 2.74 -3.76
CA PRO A 111 -10.50 2.82 -4.97
C PRO A 111 -9.30 3.76 -4.83
N GLU A 112 -9.49 4.92 -4.19
CA GLU A 112 -8.41 5.88 -3.92
C GLU A 112 -7.28 5.24 -3.09
N SER A 113 -7.63 4.57 -2.00
CA SER A 113 -6.69 3.85 -1.14
C SER A 113 -5.97 2.72 -1.86
N TYR A 114 -6.66 2.01 -2.75
CA TYR A 114 -6.05 0.94 -3.54
C TYR A 114 -4.97 1.47 -4.48
N VAL A 115 -5.26 2.54 -5.23
CA VAL A 115 -4.29 3.19 -6.12
C VAL A 115 -3.08 3.69 -5.33
N LEU A 116 -3.31 4.39 -4.21
CA LEU A 116 -2.22 4.93 -3.38
C LEU A 116 -1.37 3.81 -2.78
N GLY A 117 -1.98 2.72 -2.32
CA GLY A 117 -1.25 1.59 -1.73
C GLY A 117 -0.43 0.82 -2.77
N LEU A 118 -0.92 0.68 -4.00
CA LEU A 118 -0.13 0.13 -5.10
C LEU A 118 1.06 1.03 -5.46
N LEU A 119 0.85 2.35 -5.44
CA LEU A 119 1.93 3.31 -5.68
C LEU A 119 3.03 3.20 -4.61
N ASP A 120 2.68 2.99 -3.34
CA ASP A 120 3.67 2.79 -2.28
C ASP A 120 4.35 1.43 -2.35
N CYS A 121 3.61 0.39 -2.75
CA CYS A 121 4.16 -0.94 -2.96
C CYS A 121 5.31 -0.97 -3.99
N VAL A 122 5.32 -0.06 -4.98
CA VAL A 122 6.44 0.09 -5.93
C VAL A 122 7.76 0.41 -5.19
N GLY A 123 7.71 1.22 -4.14
CA GLY A 123 8.87 1.54 -3.31
C GLY A 123 9.38 0.32 -2.55
N GLU A 124 8.49 -0.50 -2.00
CA GLU A 124 8.87 -1.74 -1.31
C GLU A 124 9.40 -2.80 -2.27
N LEU A 125 8.95 -2.83 -3.53
CA LEU A 125 9.53 -3.68 -4.56
C LEU A 125 10.97 -3.30 -4.90
N LYS A 126 11.29 -1.99 -4.99
CA LYS A 126 12.70 -1.55 -5.13
C LYS A 126 13.58 -2.15 -4.03
N ARG A 127 13.11 -2.11 -2.78
CA ARG A 127 13.83 -2.70 -1.66
C ARG A 127 14.02 -4.21 -1.84
N ARG A 128 12.99 -4.95 -2.25
CA ARG A 128 13.10 -6.39 -2.55
C ARG A 128 14.11 -6.69 -3.65
N VAL A 129 14.14 -5.89 -4.71
CA VAL A 129 15.13 -6.02 -5.79
C VAL A 129 16.55 -5.92 -5.22
N PHE A 130 16.85 -4.88 -4.45
CA PHE A 130 18.19 -4.71 -3.87
C PHE A 130 18.55 -5.78 -2.83
N ASP A 131 17.58 -6.22 -2.02
CA ASP A 131 17.80 -7.31 -1.06
C ASP A 131 18.19 -8.62 -1.77
N GLU A 132 17.50 -8.97 -2.86
CA GLU A 132 17.83 -10.16 -3.66
C GLU A 132 19.16 -10.02 -4.41
N MET A 133 19.44 -8.84 -4.99
CA MET A 133 20.74 -8.55 -5.62
C MET A 133 21.89 -8.71 -4.62
N ARG A 134 21.72 -8.25 -3.37
CA ARG A 134 22.75 -8.32 -2.33
C ARG A 134 23.15 -9.76 -1.98
N ILE A 135 22.23 -10.71 -2.09
CA ILE A 135 22.51 -12.14 -1.83
C ILE A 135 22.80 -12.93 -3.11
N GLY A 136 22.92 -12.25 -4.26
CA GLY A 136 23.23 -12.87 -5.55
C GLY A 136 22.06 -13.56 -6.23
N ASN A 137 20.82 -13.36 -5.76
CA ASN A 137 19.63 -13.98 -6.34
C ASN A 137 19.06 -13.11 -7.48
N ILE A 138 19.77 -13.09 -8.60
CA ILE A 138 19.47 -12.20 -9.73
C ILE A 138 18.13 -12.51 -10.38
N ASP A 139 17.75 -13.78 -10.50
CA ASP A 139 16.49 -14.16 -11.13
C ASP A 139 15.27 -13.64 -10.35
N GLU A 140 15.32 -13.71 -9.02
CA GLU A 140 14.25 -13.17 -8.17
C GLU A 140 14.26 -11.63 -8.16
N ALA A 141 15.44 -11.01 -8.20
CA ALA A 141 15.57 -9.56 -8.36
C ALA A 141 14.91 -9.07 -9.67
N ILE A 142 15.14 -9.77 -10.79
CA ILE A 142 14.51 -9.47 -12.08
C ILE A 142 12.99 -9.63 -11.98
N ARG A 143 12.48 -10.70 -11.36
CA ARG A 143 11.03 -10.90 -11.16
C ARG A 143 10.39 -9.74 -10.39
N PHE A 144 11.01 -9.27 -9.32
CA PHE A 144 10.49 -8.12 -8.57
C PHE A 144 10.52 -6.85 -9.42
N PHE A 145 11.57 -6.63 -10.21
CA PHE A 145 11.67 -5.48 -11.11
C PHE A 145 10.59 -5.49 -12.20
N GLU A 146 10.31 -6.64 -12.84
CA GLU A 146 9.26 -6.75 -13.85
C GLU A 146 7.88 -6.40 -13.29
N ILE A 147 7.58 -6.85 -12.07
CA ILE A 147 6.32 -6.51 -11.38
C ILE A 147 6.28 -5.01 -11.05
N MET A 148 7.40 -4.46 -10.57
CA MET A 148 7.55 -3.03 -10.25
C MET A 148 7.30 -2.15 -11.49
N GLU A 149 7.91 -2.50 -12.62
CA GLU A 149 7.75 -1.79 -13.89
C GLU A 149 6.31 -1.95 -14.42
N GLY A 150 5.75 -3.15 -14.38
CA GLY A 150 4.37 -3.41 -14.77
C GLY A 150 3.35 -2.61 -13.97
N LEU A 151 3.52 -2.51 -12.65
CA LEU A 151 2.69 -1.67 -11.78
C LEU A 151 2.81 -0.19 -12.16
N TYR A 152 4.03 0.32 -12.35
CA TYR A 152 4.23 1.70 -12.75
C TYR A 152 3.52 2.03 -14.08
N LEU A 153 3.65 1.16 -15.09
CA LEU A 153 3.01 1.34 -16.40
C LEU A 153 1.48 1.29 -16.35
N GLN A 154 0.89 0.56 -15.42
CA GLN A 154 -0.56 0.57 -15.23
C GLN A 154 -1.01 1.82 -14.45
N LEU A 155 -0.20 2.28 -13.51
CA LEU A 155 -0.54 3.38 -12.60
C LEU A 155 -0.23 4.77 -13.15
N TYR A 156 0.65 4.92 -14.16
CA TYR A 156 1.10 6.25 -14.60
C TYR A 156 -0.05 7.18 -15.03
N THR A 157 -1.12 6.63 -15.61
CA THR A 157 -2.30 7.38 -16.05
C THR A 157 -3.06 8.03 -14.90
N PHE A 158 -2.88 7.54 -13.67
CA PHE A 158 -3.51 8.12 -12.48
C PHE A 158 -2.94 9.49 -12.10
N SER A 159 -1.82 9.91 -12.68
CA SER A 159 -1.27 11.27 -12.54
C SER A 159 -2.21 12.37 -13.07
N LEU A 160 -3.18 12.00 -13.92
CA LEU A 160 -4.24 12.86 -14.42
C LEU A 160 -5.35 13.10 -13.38
N TYR A 161 -5.49 12.19 -12.40
CA TYR A 161 -6.54 12.21 -11.39
C TYR A 161 -6.05 12.75 -10.04
N ASP A 162 -4.92 13.45 -9.97
CA ASP A 162 -4.33 13.97 -8.71
C ASP A 162 -5.29 14.86 -7.88
N LYS A 163 -6.21 15.56 -8.54
CA LYS A 163 -7.25 16.36 -7.87
C LYS A 163 -8.33 15.51 -7.17
N VAL A 164 -8.43 14.23 -7.53
CA VAL A 164 -9.40 13.26 -7.02
C VAL A 164 -8.72 12.26 -6.09
N VAL A 165 -7.56 11.73 -6.51
CA VAL A 165 -6.67 10.87 -5.72
C VAL A 165 -5.50 11.71 -5.27
N LYS A 166 -5.60 12.28 -4.07
CA LYS A 166 -4.61 13.24 -3.59
C LYS A 166 -3.23 12.56 -3.52
N GLU A 167 -2.19 13.26 -3.97
CA GLU A 167 -0.79 12.79 -3.98
C GLU A 167 -0.43 11.76 -5.06
N ALA A 168 -1.39 11.33 -5.90
CA ALA A 168 -1.13 10.36 -6.98
C ALA A 168 0.01 10.82 -7.90
N ARG A 169 0.00 12.08 -8.36
CA ARG A 169 1.03 12.59 -9.29
C ARG A 169 2.40 12.55 -8.65
N ARG A 170 2.53 13.07 -7.42
CA ARG A 170 3.80 13.10 -6.68
C ARG A 170 4.37 11.68 -6.51
N LYS A 171 3.54 10.71 -6.13
CA LYS A 171 3.98 9.32 -5.95
C LYS A 171 4.38 8.67 -7.29
N ILE A 172 3.65 8.95 -8.38
CA ILE A 172 4.00 8.47 -9.72
C ILE A 172 5.34 9.04 -10.20
N ASP A 173 5.58 10.34 -9.96
CA ASP A 173 6.85 10.98 -10.32
C ASP A 173 8.03 10.36 -9.54
N VAL A 174 7.83 10.06 -8.26
CA VAL A 174 8.81 9.30 -7.45
C VAL A 174 9.01 7.91 -8.04
N ASN A 175 7.93 7.17 -8.33
CA ASN A 175 7.99 5.82 -8.86
C ASN A 175 8.73 5.75 -10.20
N ARG A 176 8.62 6.76 -11.06
CA ARG A 176 9.42 6.86 -12.29
C ARG A 176 10.92 6.79 -11.98
N ILE A 177 11.38 7.62 -11.04
CA ILE A 177 12.78 7.66 -10.63
C ILE A 177 13.19 6.30 -10.04
N LEU A 178 12.35 5.72 -9.19
CA LEU A 178 12.64 4.40 -8.58
C LEU A 178 12.78 3.30 -9.65
N VAL A 179 11.89 3.27 -10.65
CA VAL A 179 11.95 2.30 -11.75
C VAL A 179 13.21 2.50 -12.59
N ASP A 180 13.57 3.74 -12.92
CA ASP A 180 14.77 4.04 -13.71
C ASP A 180 16.07 3.67 -12.98
N ASP A 181 16.13 3.93 -11.67
CA ASP A 181 17.24 3.51 -10.79
C ASP A 181 17.42 1.98 -10.83
N VAL A 182 16.33 1.24 -10.62
CA VAL A 182 16.37 -0.22 -10.54
C VAL A 182 16.68 -0.82 -11.91
N ARG A 183 16.14 -0.25 -13.00
CA ARG A 183 16.45 -0.69 -14.37
C ARG A 183 17.95 -0.62 -14.64
N SER A 184 18.58 0.48 -14.23
CA SER A 184 20.02 0.69 -14.38
C SER A 184 20.81 -0.36 -13.59
N ALA A 185 20.46 -0.57 -12.32
CA ALA A 185 21.13 -1.54 -11.45
C ALA A 185 21.01 -2.99 -11.97
N ILE A 186 19.82 -3.40 -12.39
CA ILE A 186 19.58 -4.74 -12.95
C ILE A 186 20.34 -4.96 -14.26
N THR A 187 20.39 -3.94 -15.13
CA THR A 187 21.11 -4.03 -16.40
C THR A 187 22.61 -4.24 -16.17
N GLU A 188 23.19 -3.50 -15.23
CA GLU A 188 24.60 -3.66 -14.87
C GLU A 188 24.88 -5.04 -14.27
N GLU A 189 24.08 -5.48 -13.31
CA GLU A 189 24.30 -6.74 -12.60
C GLU A 189 24.14 -7.96 -13.51
N LYS A 190 23.23 -7.88 -14.50
CA LYS A 190 23.10 -8.91 -15.53
C LYS A 190 24.37 -9.04 -16.37
N ARG A 191 24.92 -7.92 -16.84
CA ARG A 191 26.16 -7.89 -17.65
C ARG A 191 27.37 -8.36 -16.83
N ARG A 192 27.43 -7.98 -15.55
CA ARG A 192 28.44 -8.46 -14.61
C ARG A 192 28.37 -9.98 -14.42
N THR A 193 27.17 -10.53 -14.27
CA THR A 193 26.94 -11.98 -14.15
C THR A 193 27.36 -12.73 -15.42
N GLU A 194 27.03 -12.21 -16.60
CA GLU A 194 27.48 -12.78 -17.88
C GLU A 194 29.01 -12.80 -18.01
N LEU A 195 29.67 -11.73 -17.59
CA LEU A 195 31.13 -11.63 -17.59
C LEU A 195 31.77 -12.65 -16.64
N ILE A 196 31.28 -12.76 -15.40
CA ILE A 196 31.79 -13.75 -14.42
C ILE A 196 31.69 -15.16 -14.99
N LYS A 197 30.53 -15.53 -15.57
CA LYS A 197 30.33 -16.83 -16.21
C LYS A 197 31.28 -17.08 -17.38
N ALA A 198 31.65 -16.04 -18.13
CA ALA A 198 32.64 -16.16 -19.20
C ALA A 198 34.06 -16.39 -18.67
N LEU A 199 34.45 -15.70 -17.59
CA LEU A 199 35.75 -15.86 -16.95
C LEU A 199 35.91 -17.25 -16.31
N GLU A 200 34.89 -17.78 -15.64
CA GLU A 200 34.90 -19.12 -15.06
C GLU A 200 35.08 -20.22 -16.13
N LYS A 201 34.57 -20.00 -17.35
CA LYS A 201 34.78 -20.92 -18.47
C LYS A 201 36.21 -20.92 -19.01
N LEU A 202 36.93 -19.81 -18.88
CA LEU A 202 38.33 -19.68 -19.31
C LEU A 202 39.32 -20.27 -18.29
N GLN A 203 38.88 -20.49 -17.05
CA GLN A 203 39.69 -21.14 -16.01
C GLN A 203 39.59 -22.68 -16.01
N LYS A 204 38.72 -23.25 -16.87
CA LYS A 204 38.64 -24.69 -17.13
C LYS A 204 39.44 -25.07 -18.36
#